data_AF-A0A3D2Z242-F1
#
_entry.id   AF-A0A3D2Z242-F1
#
_cell.length_a   1.000
_cell.length_b   1.000
_cell.length_c   1.000
_cell.angle_alpha   90.00
_cell.angle_beta   90.00
_cell.angle_gamma   90.00
#
_symmetry.space_group_name_H-M   'P 1'
#
loop_
_entity.id
_entity.type
_entity.pdbx_description
1 polymer ?
#
loop_
_entity_poly.entity_id
_entity_poly.type
_entity_poly.pdbx_seq_one_letter_code
_entity_poly.pdbx_strand_id
1 'polypeptide(L)' 'AGDLDALVLQNPMRMGELGVRTMVAHLQGKPVERRIDTGVVLVTRDNMNEPTVAELLRPPVDD' A
#
# COMPACT_ATOMS: atom_id res chain seq x y z
N ALA A 1 -11.20 25.98 7.31
CA ALA A 1 -10.89 25.07 6.19
C ALA A 1 -9.55 24.40 6.49
N GLY A 2 -9.26 23.21 5.94
CA GLY A 2 -7.89 22.67 5.97
C GLY A 2 -7.27 22.75 4.59
N ASP A 3 -5.97 22.48 4.53
CA ASP A 3 -5.14 22.85 3.37
C ASP A 3 -5.14 21.81 2.24
N LEU A 4 -5.78 20.65 2.45
CA LEU A 4 -5.87 19.54 1.50
C LEU A 4 -7.30 18.99 1.43
N ASP A 5 -7.77 18.76 0.20
CA ASP A 5 -9.07 18.14 -0.08
C ASP A 5 -9.00 16.61 -0.09
N ALA A 6 -7.90 16.05 -0.61
CA ALA A 6 -7.70 14.61 -0.71
C ALA A 6 -6.21 14.21 -0.79
N LEU A 7 -5.93 12.94 -0.52
CA LEU A 7 -4.64 12.28 -0.69
C LEU A 7 -4.80 11.04 -1.56
N VAL A 8 -3.92 10.85 -2.55
CA VAL A 8 -3.80 9.56 -3.25
C VAL A 8 -2.78 8.72 -2.49
N LEU A 9 -3.28 7.75 -1.73
CA LEU A 9 -2.50 6.97 -0.79
C LEU A 9 -2.06 5.63 -1.40
N GLN A 10 -0.80 5.27 -1.14
CA GLN A 10 -0.20 3.99 -1.54
C GLN A 10 -0.21 2.99 -0.37
N ASN A 11 0.11 1.72 -0.64
CA ASN A 11 0.29 0.68 0.38
C ASN A 11 1.75 0.18 0.45
N PRO A 12 2.64 0.87 1.18
CA PRO A 12 4.07 0.53 1.22
C PRO A 12 4.36 -0.82 1.88
N MET A 13 3.57 -1.23 2.88
CA MET A 13 3.74 -2.53 3.54
C MET A 13 3.48 -3.69 2.57
N ARG A 14 2.40 -3.59 1.78
CA ARG A 14 2.09 -4.55 0.71
C ARG A 14 3.15 -4.55 -0.39
N MET A 15 3.68 -3.38 -0.76
CA MET A 15 4.78 -3.29 -1.74
C MET A 15 6.01 -4.07 -1.27
N GLY A 16 6.42 -3.89 -0.01
CA GLY A 16 7.54 -4.62 0.58
C GLY A 16 7.30 -6.13 0.62
N GLU A 17 6.13 -6.56 1.10
CA GLU A 17 5.76 -7.97 1.15
C GLU A 17 5.79 -8.62 -0.24
N LEU A 18 5.13 -8.00 -1.22
CA LEU A 18 5.08 -8.51 -2.59
C LEU A 18 6.48 -8.55 -3.22
N GLY A 19 7.32 -7.55 -2.96
CA GLY A 19 8.71 -7.54 -3.42
C GLY A 19 9.49 -8.76 -2.94
N VAL A 20 9.45 -9.04 -1.63
CA VAL A 20 10.16 -10.19 -1.04
C VAL A 20 9.59 -11.51 -1.54
N ARG A 21 8.26 -11.68 -1.53
CA ARG A 21 7.61 -12.92 -2.01
C ARG A 21 7.90 -13.18 -3.48
N THR A 22 7.90 -12.13 -4.31
CA THR A 22 8.22 -12.23 -5.75
C THR A 22 9.66 -12.69 -5.95
N MET A 23 10.59 -12.15 -5.17
CA MET A 23 11.99 -12.58 -5.24
C MET A 23 12.18 -14.04 -4.84
N VAL A 24 11.54 -14.48 -3.75
CA VAL A 24 11.56 -15.89 -3.33
C VAL A 24 11.00 -16.80 -4.41
N ALA A 25 9.86 -16.43 -5.03
CA ALA A 25 9.27 -17.20 -6.13
C ALA A 25 10.22 -17.30 -7.33
N HIS A 26 10.87 -16.20 -7.71
CA HIS A 26 11.85 -16.18 -8.80
C HIS A 26 13.03 -17.12 -8.53
N LEU A 27 13.60 -17.10 -7.31
CA LEU A 27 14.70 -17.98 -6.90
C LEU A 27 14.30 -19.47 -6.90
N GLN A 28 13.01 -19.77 -6.73
CA GLN A 28 12.46 -21.13 -6.85
C GLN A 28 12.16 -21.55 -8.29
N GLY A 29 12.52 -20.73 -9.29
CA GLY A 29 12.25 -20.99 -10.70
C GLY A 29 10.79 -20.82 -11.11
N LYS A 30 9.96 -20.17 -10.27
CA LYS A 30 8.56 -19.90 -10.60
C LYS A 30 8.46 -18.67 -11.51
N PRO A 31 7.51 -18.65 -12.46
CA PRO A 31 7.22 -17.44 -13.22
C PRO A 31 6.71 -16.34 -12.29
N VAL A 32 7.07 -15.10 -12.60
CA VAL A 32 6.64 -13.90 -11.86
C VAL A 32 6.17 -12.83 -12.84
N GLU A 33 5.25 -11.99 -12.38
CA GLU A 33 4.77 -10.86 -13.18
C GLU A 33 5.84 -9.77 -13.27
N ARG A 34 5.99 -9.17 -14.46
CA ARG A 34 6.94 -8.05 -14.67
C ARG A 34 6.48 -6.75 -14.01
N ARG A 35 5.17 -6.59 -13.78
CA ARG A 35 4.57 -5.39 -13.19
C ARG A 35 3.44 -5.85 -12.28
N ILE A 36 3.48 -5.41 -11.03
CA ILE A 36 2.49 -5.76 -10.01
C ILE A 36 1.82 -4.47 -9.57
N ASP A 37 0.50 -4.40 -9.71
CA ASP A 37 -0.30 -3.30 -9.17
C ASP A 37 -0.48 -3.51 -7.66
N THR A 38 0.03 -2.56 -6.88
CA THR A 38 -0.04 -2.60 -5.41
C THR A 38 -1.29 -1.90 -4.85
N GLY A 39 -2.09 -1.30 -5.73
CA GLY A 39 -3.28 -0.55 -5.39
C GLY A 39 -2.96 0.87 -4.89
N VAL A 40 -3.95 1.74 -5.07
CA VAL A 40 -3.99 3.11 -4.53
C VAL A 40 -5.39 3.43 -4.04
N VAL A 41 -5.51 4.32 -3.07
CA VAL A 41 -6.79 4.74 -2.48
C VAL A 41 -6.87 6.26 -2.46
N LEU A 42 -7.98 6.82 -2.95
CA LEU A 42 -8.26 8.25 -2.75
C LEU A 42 -8.85 8.44 -1.36
N VAL A 43 -8.11 9.15 -0.51
CA VAL A 43 -8.49 9.46 0.85
C VAL A 43 -9.01 10.89 0.91
N THR A 44 -10.21 11.06 1.44
CA THR A 44 -10.83 12.36 1.73
C THR A 44 -11.18 12.42 3.21
N ARG A 45 -11.70 13.55 3.67
CA ARG A 45 -12.20 13.69 5.05
C ARG A 45 -13.32 12.68 5.39
N ASP A 46 -14.09 12.28 4.38
CA ASP A 46 -15.28 11.45 4.59
C ASP A 46 -14.91 9.99 4.87
N ASN A 47 -13.81 9.50 4.29
CA ASN A 47 -13.40 8.09 4.39
C ASN A 47 -12.13 7.85 5.24
N MET A 48 -11.41 8.89 5.66
CA MET A 48 -10.12 8.72 6.34
C MET A 48 -10.18 7.94 7.67
N ASN A 49 -11.36 7.82 8.28
CA ASN A 49 -11.58 7.09 9.52
C ASN A 49 -12.15 5.68 9.31
N GLU A 50 -12.41 5.27 8.07
CA GLU A 50 -12.75 3.88 7.78
C GLU A 50 -11.57 2.98 8.16
N PRO A 51 -11.79 1.81 8.79
CA PRO A 51 -10.71 0.99 9.34
C PRO A 51 -9.60 0.68 8.34
N THR A 52 -9.97 0.38 7.09
CA THR A 52 -9.05 0.03 6.00
C THR A 52 -8.22 1.22 5.52
N VAL A 53 -8.78 2.44 5.55
CA VAL A 53 -8.07 3.67 5.17
C VAL A 53 -7.17 4.15 6.30
N ALA A 54 -7.66 4.07 7.54
CA ALA A 54 -6.91 4.44 8.73
C ALA A 54 -5.63 3.61 8.91
N GLU A 55 -5.68 2.30 8.59
CA GLU A 55 -4.51 1.42 8.61
C GLU A 55 -3.44 1.87 7.59
N LEU A 56 -3.86 2.30 6.38
CA LEU A 56 -2.94 2.81 5.37
C LEU A 56 -2.34 4.17 5.75
N LEU A 57 -3.10 5.02 6.44
CA LEU A 57 -2.63 6.34 6.90
C LEU A 57 -1.66 6.24 8.08
N ARG A 58 -1.76 5.17 8.87
CA ARG A 58 -0.97 4.93 10.09
C ARG A 58 -0.40 3.52 10.07
N PRO A 59 0.53 3.23 9.14
CA PRO A 59 1.15 1.91 9.09
C PRO A 59 1.96 1.65 10.37
N PRO A 60 2.10 0.38 10.81
CA PRO A 60 2.87 0.02 11.99
C PRO A 60 4.37 0.06 11.67
N VAL A 61 4.91 1.26 11.61
CA VAL A 61 6.36 1.53 11.60
C VAL A 61 6.73 2.10 12.96
N ASP A 62 7.85 1.64 13.52
CA ASP A 62 8.37 2.24 14.76
C ASP A 62 8.67 3.73 14.52
N ASP A 63 8.36 4.59 15.50
CA ASP A 63 8.75 6.01 15.49
C ASP A 63 10.29 6.18 15.59
#